data_AF-A0AA35W2F6-F1
#
_entry.id   AF-A0AA35W2F6-F1
#
_cell.length_a   1.000
_cell.length_b   1.000
_cell.length_c   1.000
_cell.angle_alpha   90.00
_cell.angle_beta   90.00
_cell.angle_gamma   90.00
#
_symmetry.space_group_name_H-M   'P 1'
#
loop_
_entity.id
_entity.type
_entity.pdbx_description
1 polymer ?
#
loop_
_entity_poly.entity_id
_entity_poly.type
_entity_poly.pdbx_seq_one_letter_code
_entity_poly.pdbx_strand_id
1 'polypeptide(L)'
;GIQRFVCGALGPTNRTLSLSPSVEKPEYRNISFDELVLSYSEQVKGLLDGGADILIIETIFDTANGKAAIFAIQSVFKDLGRSVPVFVSITLYLYFHYFVLA
;
A
#
# COMPACT_ATOMS: atom_id res chain seq x y z
N GLY A 1 22.22 -2.02 -25.46
CA GLY A 1 21.43 -0.99 -24.76
C GLY A 1 21.42 -1.30 -23.28
N ILE A 2 21.16 -0.32 -22.41
CA ILE A 2 21.03 -0.53 -20.96
C ILE A 2 19.63 -1.08 -20.65
N GLN A 3 19.56 -2.13 -19.83
CA GLN A 3 18.29 -2.73 -19.40
C GLN A 3 17.45 -1.74 -18.59
N ARG A 4 16.12 -1.77 -18.77
CA ARG A 4 15.15 -0.95 -18.04
C ARG A 4 14.12 -1.86 -17.38
N PHE A 5 13.51 -1.38 -16.31
CA PHE A 5 12.50 -2.11 -15.53
C PHE A 5 11.21 -1.30 -15.44
N VAL A 6 10.08 -1.98 -15.37
CA VAL A 6 8.75 -1.43 -15.14
C VAL A 6 8.33 -1.72 -13.70
N CYS A 7 8.07 -0.66 -12.93
CA CYS A 7 7.60 -0.78 -11.56
C CYS A 7 6.08 -0.56 -11.51
N GLY A 8 5.33 -1.56 -11.06
CA GLY A 8 3.90 -1.46 -10.81
C GLY A 8 3.63 -0.79 -9.48
N ALA A 9 3.10 0.43 -9.51
CA ALA A 9 2.84 1.22 -8.30
C ALA A 9 1.46 0.93 -7.70
N LEU A 10 1.45 0.66 -6.40
CA LEU A 10 0.27 0.57 -5.55
C LEU A 10 0.26 1.78 -4.62
N GLY A 11 -0.46 2.82 -5.03
CA GLY A 11 -0.60 4.05 -4.26
C GLY A 11 -1.47 3.89 -3.01
N PRO A 12 -1.48 4.91 -2.13
CA PRO A 12 -2.37 4.92 -0.97
C PRO A 12 -3.81 5.04 -1.45
N THR A 13 -4.69 4.20 -0.91
CA THR A 13 -6.12 4.36 -1.14
C THR A 13 -6.61 5.66 -0.49
N ASN A 14 -7.59 6.33 -1.11
CA ASN A 14 -8.27 7.50 -0.51
C ASN A 14 -9.13 7.13 0.73
N ARG A 15 -9.16 5.85 1.11
CA ARG A 15 -9.83 5.32 2.30
C ARG A 15 -8.79 4.76 3.26
N THR A 16 -8.91 5.09 4.54
CA THR A 16 -7.97 4.70 5.60
C THR A 16 -8.67 3.76 6.60
N LEU A 17 -7.94 2.74 7.08
CA LEU A 17 -8.37 1.82 8.14
C LEU A 17 -8.05 2.34 9.55
N SER A 18 -7.06 3.21 9.69
CA SER A 18 -6.58 3.71 10.98
C SER A 18 -7.33 4.96 11.44
N LEU A 19 -7.88 5.76 10.52
CA LEU A 19 -8.52 7.03 10.83
C LEU A 19 -10.01 7.00 10.47
N SER A 20 -10.85 7.38 11.43
CA SER A 20 -12.25 7.66 11.11
C SER A 20 -12.33 8.93 10.27
N PRO A 21 -13.14 8.95 9.19
CA PRO A 21 -13.45 10.17 8.44
C PRO A 21 -14.32 11.15 9.23
N SER A 22 -14.82 10.79 10.43
CA SER A 22 -15.66 11.63 11.27
C SER A 22 -15.08 11.79 12.67
N VAL A 23 -14.90 13.04 13.09
CA VAL A 23 -14.44 13.41 14.45
C VAL A 23 -15.43 12.94 15.52
N GLU A 24 -16.72 12.92 15.18
CA GLU A 24 -17.81 12.57 16.11
C GLU A 24 -18.00 11.06 16.29
N LYS A 25 -17.45 10.25 15.37
CA LYS A 25 -17.55 8.78 15.39
C LYS A 25 -16.16 8.16 15.23
N PRO A 26 -15.29 8.24 16.23
CA PRO A 26 -13.91 7.77 16.15
C PRO A 26 -13.78 6.27 15.85
N GLU A 27 -14.82 5.48 16.12
CA GLU A 27 -14.93 4.05 15.81
C GLU A 27 -15.34 3.75 14.36
N TYR A 28 -15.92 4.72 13.65
CA TYR A 28 -16.37 4.50 12.28
C TYR A 28 -15.16 4.24 11.37
N ARG A 29 -15.28 3.24 10.50
CA ARG A 29 -14.30 2.90 9.48
C ARG A 29 -15.01 2.92 8.14
N ASN A 30 -14.41 3.59 7.16
CA ASN A 30 -15.03 3.81 5.84
C ASN A 30 -14.82 2.64 4.88
N ILE A 31 -13.98 1.67 5.26
CA ILE A 31 -13.65 0.48 4.50
C ILE A 31 -13.17 -0.61 5.47
N SER A 32 -13.43 -1.87 5.15
CA SER A 32 -12.93 -3.03 5.87
C SER A 32 -11.57 -3.50 5.33
N PHE A 33 -10.86 -4.30 6.12
CA PHE A 33 -9.59 -4.90 5.70
C PHE A 33 -9.78 -5.79 4.46
N ASP A 34 -10.83 -6.61 4.44
CA ASP A 34 -11.11 -7.54 3.34
C ASP A 34 -11.44 -6.80 2.03
N GLU A 35 -12.19 -5.69 2.10
CA GLU A 35 -12.44 -4.85 0.93
C GLU A 35 -11.16 -4.24 0.35
N LEU A 36 -10.22 -3.81 1.21
CA LEU A 36 -8.92 -3.34 0.75
C LEU A 36 -8.07 -4.46 0.16
N VAL A 37 -8.08 -5.66 0.77
CA VAL A 37 -7.39 -6.82 0.21
C VAL A 37 -7.91 -7.13 -1.18
N LEU A 38 -9.23 -7.18 -1.37
CA LEU A 38 -9.84 -7.43 -2.68
C LEU A 38 -9.43 -6.38 -3.71
N SER A 39 -9.50 -5.10 -3.35
CA SER A 39 -9.10 -4.00 -4.24
C SER A 39 -7.61 -4.06 -4.61
N TYR A 40 -6.74 -4.29 -3.64
CA TYR A 40 -5.30 -4.44 -3.90
C TYR A 40 -5.02 -5.69 -4.73
N SER A 41 -5.72 -6.81 -4.50
CA SER A 41 -5.53 -8.02 -5.28
C SER A 41 -5.90 -7.83 -6.75
N GLU A 42 -6.97 -7.10 -7.04
CA GLU A 42 -7.35 -6.73 -8.41
C GLU A 42 -6.26 -5.88 -9.08
N GLN A 43 -5.77 -4.84 -8.38
CA GLN A 43 -4.70 -4.00 -8.87
C GLN A 43 -3.40 -4.78 -9.13
N VAL A 44 -3.00 -5.65 -8.19
CA VAL A 44 -1.81 -6.51 -8.33
C VAL A 44 -1.93 -7.41 -9.55
N LYS A 45 -3.08 -8.06 -9.76
CA LYS A 45 -3.30 -8.90 -10.94
C LYS A 45 -3.14 -8.09 -12.22
N GLY A 46 -3.78 -6.92 -12.32
CA GLY A 46 -3.65 -6.05 -13.48
C GLY A 46 -2.21 -5.60 -13.76
N LEU A 47 -1.44 -5.24 -12.72
CA LEU A 47 -0.03 -4.86 -12.85
C LEU A 47 0.85 -6.04 -13.30
N LEU A 48 0.61 -7.23 -12.74
CA LEU A 48 1.34 -8.44 -13.09
C LEU A 48 1.01 -8.95 -14.49
N ASP A 49 -0.23 -8.83 -14.93
CA ASP A 49 -0.68 -9.16 -16.29
C ASP A 49 -0.15 -8.15 -17.31
N GLY A 50 0.00 -6.89 -16.90
CA GLY A 50 0.67 -5.83 -17.66
C GLY A 50 2.18 -5.98 -17.77
N GLY A 51 2.79 -6.98 -17.14
CA GLY A 51 4.22 -7.28 -17.25
C GLY A 51 5.12 -6.45 -16.33
N ALA A 52 4.63 -5.99 -15.18
CA ALA A 52 5.47 -5.32 -14.19
C ALA A 52 6.61 -6.24 -13.71
N ASP A 53 7.83 -5.73 -13.74
CA ASP A 53 9.03 -6.45 -13.28
C ASP A 53 9.16 -6.41 -11.75
N ILE A 54 8.60 -5.38 -11.11
CA ILE A 54 8.67 -5.08 -9.68
C ILE A 54 7.32 -4.51 -9.25
N LEU A 55 6.90 -4.75 -8.01
CA LEU A 55 5.79 -4.03 -7.38
C LEU A 55 6.31 -3.07 -6.32
N ILE A 56 5.68 -1.91 -6.16
CA ILE A 56 5.95 -0.99 -5.05
C ILE A 56 4.65 -0.61 -4.36
N ILE A 57 4.61 -0.80 -3.04
CA ILE A 57 3.58 -0.19 -2.19
C ILE A 57 4.08 1.19 -1.82
N GLU A 58 3.55 2.22 -2.45
CA GLU A 58 4.05 3.58 -2.31
C GLU A 58 3.21 4.44 -1.37
N THR A 59 3.88 5.42 -0.75
CA THR A 59 3.27 6.48 0.05
C THR A 59 2.36 5.95 1.17
N ILE A 60 2.84 4.93 1.89
CA ILE A 60 2.10 4.35 3.02
C ILE A 60 2.09 5.35 4.18
N PHE A 61 0.92 5.93 4.45
CA PHE A 61 0.64 6.72 5.67
C PHE A 61 -0.08 5.90 6.74
N ASP A 62 -0.82 4.87 6.32
CA ASP A 62 -1.61 3.99 7.19
C ASP A 62 -1.03 2.58 7.17
N THR A 63 -0.46 2.14 8.29
CA THR A 63 0.17 0.81 8.37
C THR A 63 -0.82 -0.33 8.21
N ALA A 64 -2.10 -0.15 8.52
CA ALA A 64 -3.11 -1.18 8.33
C ALA A 64 -3.44 -1.36 6.83
N ASN A 65 -3.50 -0.27 6.06
CA ASN A 65 -3.61 -0.35 4.60
C ASN A 65 -2.38 -1.01 3.99
N GLY A 66 -1.17 -0.67 4.48
CA GLY A 66 0.07 -1.32 4.06
C GLY A 66 0.04 -2.83 4.28
N LYS A 67 -0.49 -3.29 5.43
CA LYS A 67 -0.69 -4.73 5.69
C LYS A 67 -1.69 -5.38 4.73
N ALA A 68 -2.80 -4.70 4.41
CA ALA A 68 -3.78 -5.19 3.45
C ALA A 68 -3.16 -5.36 2.05
N ALA A 69 -2.36 -4.37 1.61
CA ALA A 69 -1.63 -4.45 0.34
C ALA A 69 -0.63 -5.61 0.30
N ILE A 70 0.17 -5.80 1.37
CA ILE A 70 1.11 -6.92 1.47
C ILE A 70 0.38 -8.25 1.41
N PHE A 71 -0.72 -8.39 2.15
CA PHE A 71 -1.52 -9.62 2.17
C PHE A 71 -2.13 -9.92 0.80
N ALA A 72 -2.64 -8.90 0.11
CA ALA A 72 -3.16 -9.02 -1.24
C ALA A 72 -2.08 -9.49 -2.24
N ILE A 73 -0.89 -8.90 -2.19
CA ILE A 73 0.25 -9.31 -3.04
C ILE A 73 0.62 -10.78 -2.79
N GLN A 74 0.76 -11.17 -1.53
CA GLN A 74 1.10 -12.55 -1.16
C GLN A 74 0.05 -13.55 -1.62
N SER A 75 -1.23 -13.19 -1.50
CA SER A 75 -2.34 -14.03 -1.95
C SER A 75 -2.31 -14.23 -3.47
N VAL A 76 -2.11 -13.15 -4.24
CA VAL A 76 -2.00 -13.24 -5.70
C VAL A 76 -0.75 -14.01 -6.13
N PHE A 77 0.39 -13.83 -5.49
CA PHE A 77 1.60 -14.62 -5.79
C PHE A 77 1.38 -16.10 -5.55
N LYS A 78 0.68 -16.47 -4.47
CA LYS A 78 0.32 -17.85 -4.17
C LYS A 78 -0.60 -18.43 -5.25
N ASP A 79 -1.61 -17.69 -5.68
CA ASP A 79 -2.56 -18.13 -6.70
C ASP A 79 -1.90 -18.29 -8.08
N LEU A 80 -0.97 -17.41 -8.44
CA LEU A 80 -0.29 -17.42 -9.74
C LEU A 80 0.94 -18.35 -9.79
N GLY A 81 1.46 -18.80 -8.64
CA GLY A 81 2.67 -19.60 -8.56
C GLY A 81 3.95 -18.86 -9.00
N ARG A 82 3.91 -17.52 -9.05
CA ARG A 82 5.06 -16.67 -9.41
C ARG A 82 5.10 -15.42 -8.52
N SER A 83 6.28 -14.83 -8.40
CA SER A 83 6.52 -13.61 -7.65
C SER A 83 7.48 -12.67 -8.38
N VAL A 84 7.37 -11.38 -8.07
CA VAL A 84 8.34 -10.35 -8.43
C VAL A 84 8.85 -9.66 -7.15
N PRO A 85 9.99 -8.94 -7.19
CA PRO A 85 10.43 -8.15 -6.04
C PRO A 85 9.36 -7.13 -5.62
N VAL A 86 9.24 -6.90 -4.31
CA VAL A 86 8.28 -5.97 -3.72
C VAL A 86 9.03 -4.91 -2.93
N PHE A 87 8.83 -3.64 -3.28
CA PHE A 87 9.33 -2.49 -2.55
C PHE A 87 8.23 -1.90 -1.68
N VAL A 88 8.63 -1.32 -0.55
CA VAL A 88 7.73 -0.65 0.39
C VAL A 88 8.28 0.74 0.66
N SER A 89 7.49 1.76 0.34
CA SER A 89 7.80 3.16 0.61
C SER A 89 6.79 3.71 1.62
N ILE A 90 7.31 4.16 2.75
CA ILE A 90 6.52 4.65 3.89
C ILE A 90 6.72 6.16 3.99
N THR A 91 5.64 6.88 4.29
CA THR A 91 5.73 8.31 4.58
C THR A 91 5.67 8.55 6.09
N LEU A 92 6.62 9.33 6.60
CA LEU A 92 6.75 9.65 8.01
C LEU A 92 6.49 11.14 8.23
N TYR A 93 5.66 11.46 9.23
CA TYR A 93 5.47 12.83 9.69
C TYR A 93 6.46 13.14 10.82
N LEU A 94 7.38 14.08 10.59
CA LEU A 94 8.29 14.57 11.61
C LEU A 94 7.74 15.87 12.19
N TYR A 95 7.32 15.84 13.46
CA TYR A 95 7.03 17.06 14.22
C TYR A 95 8.29 17.49 14.98
N PHE A 96 9.00 18.49 14.45
CA PHE A 96 10.08 19.16 15.18
C PHE A 96 9.47 20.21 16.11
N HIS A 97 9.32 19.86 17.40
CA HIS A 97 9.08 20.85 18.45
C HIS A 97 10.37 21.03 19.27
N TYR A 98 10.93 22.25 19.22
CA TYR A 98 12.02 22.79 20.05
C TYR A 98 13.39 22.08 19.99
N PHE A 99 14.22 22.45 19.01
CA PHE A 99 15.68 22.26 19.10
C PHE A 99 16.43 23.41 18.38
N VAL A 100 16.12 24.66 18.75
CA VAL A 100 16.92 25.87 18.40
C VAL A 100 17.04 26.83 19.60
N LEU A 101 16.86 26.33 20.83
CA LEU A 101 17.11 27.09 22.06
C LEU A 101 17.74 26.18 23.10
N ALA A 102 19.03 25.88 22.95
CA ALA A 102 19.95 25.46 23.99
C ALA A 102 21.37 25.82 23.55
#